data_AF-A0A226X4P0-F1
#
_entry.id   AF-A0A226X4P0-F1
#
_cell.length_a   1.000
_cell.length_b   1.000
_cell.length_c   1.000
_cell.angle_alpha   90.00
_cell.angle_beta   90.00
_cell.angle_gamma   90.00
#
_symmetry.space_group_name_H-M   'P 1'
#
loop_
_entity.id
_entity.type
_entity.pdbx_description
1 polymer ?
#
loop_
_entity_poly.entity_id
_entity_poly.type
_entity_poly.pdbx_seq_one_letter_code
_entity_poly.pdbx_strand_id
1 'polypeptide(L)' 'MAVVDLGGVRKRISIALVPEVQVGDYVIVHVGYAIGMLDIEEAQATLKLFAELTT' A
#
# COMPACT_ATOMS: atom_id res chain seq x y z
N MET A 1 4.00 -14.23 -5.53
CA MET A 1 4.17 -14.11 -4.06
C MET A 1 5.12 -12.97 -3.79
N ALA A 2 4.87 -12.16 -2.75
CA ALA A 2 5.75 -11.06 -2.34
C ALA A 2 5.95 -11.05 -0.82
N VAL A 3 7.00 -10.38 -0.35
CA VAL A 3 7.22 -10.09 1.08
C VAL A 3 6.95 -8.60 1.28
N VAL A 4 6.03 -8.29 2.18
CA VAL A 4 5.66 -6.92 2.54
C VAL A 4 6.11 -6.60 3.96
N ASP A 5 6.37 -5.33 4.23
CA ASP A 5 6.64 -4.79 5.55
C ASP A 5 5.42 -4.01 6.06
N LEU A 6 4.91 -4.41 7.22
CA LEU A 6 3.76 -3.81 7.88
C LEU A 6 4.24 -3.23 9.23
N GLY A 7 4.78 -2.01 9.22
CA GLY A 7 5.25 -1.34 10.43
C GLY A 7 6.35 -2.11 11.18
N GLY A 8 7.28 -2.74 10.44
CA GLY A 8 8.37 -3.57 10.96
C GLY A 8 8.08 -5.07 10.94
N VAL A 9 6.83 -5.48 10.68
CA VAL A 9 6.46 -6.90 10.58
C VAL A 9 6.52 -7.36 9.13
N ARG A 10 7.41 -8.31 8.83
CA ARG A 10 7.51 -8.91 7.50
C ARG A 10 6.56 -10.07 7.32
N LYS A 11 5.76 -10.05 6.25
CA LYS A 11 4.79 -11.12 5.95
C LYS A 11 4.83 -11.49 4.47
N ARG A 12 4.70 -12.79 4.16
CA ARG A 12 4.47 -13.27 2.79
C ARG A 12 3.00 -13.15 2.43
N ILE A 13 2.72 -12.55 1.28
CA ILE A 13 1.36 -12.39 0.75
C ILE A 13 1.29 -12.81 -0.73
N SER A 14 0.08 -13.14 -1.16
CA SER A 14 -0.22 -13.31 -2.57
C SER A 14 -0.45 -11.95 -3.24
N ILE A 15 0.11 -11.79 -4.44
CA ILE A 15 -0.05 -10.60 -5.30
C ILE A 15 -0.82 -10.96 -6.57
N ALA A 16 -1.53 -12.08 -6.57
CA ALA A 16 -2.23 -12.58 -7.77
C ALA A 16 -3.29 -11.60 -8.31
N LEU A 17 -3.80 -10.69 -7.47
CA LEU A 17 -4.78 -9.67 -7.85
C LEU A 17 -4.15 -8.35 -8.33
N VAL A 18 -2.84 -8.18 -8.15
CA VAL A 18 -2.06 -7.00 -8.55
C VAL A 18 -0.70 -7.45 -9.12
N PRO A 19 -0.69 -8.16 -10.26
CA PRO A 19 0.52 -8.78 -10.80
C PRO A 19 1.60 -7.78 -11.23
N GLU A 20 1.23 -6.52 -11.50
CA GLU A 20 2.12 -5.43 -11.90
C GLU A 20 2.96 -4.84 -10.76
N VAL A 21 2.70 -5.24 -9.51
CA VAL A 21 3.39 -4.67 -8.34
C VAL A 21 4.90 -4.93 -8.36
N GLN A 22 5.68 -3.91 -8.02
CA GLN A 22 7.13 -3.94 -7.95
C GLN A 22 7.65 -3.70 -6.54
N VAL A 23 8.94 -3.98 -6.31
CA VAL A 23 9.59 -3.69 -5.04
C VAL A 23 9.64 -2.17 -4.85
N GLY A 24 9.09 -1.69 -3.73
CA GLY A 24 8.96 -0.26 -3.43
C GLY A 24 7.53 0.24 -3.52
N ASP A 25 6.65 -0.49 -4.20
CA ASP A 25 5.23 -0.16 -4.25
C ASP A 25 4.54 -0.45 -2.92
N TYR A 26 3.54 0.36 -2.64
CA TYR A 26 2.67 0.17 -1.49
C TYR A 26 1.40 -0.53 -1.94
N VAL A 27 0.91 -1.47 -1.12
CA VAL A 27 -0.29 -2.25 -1.41
C VAL A 27 -1.20 -2.34 -0.21
N ILE A 28 -2.50 -2.42 -0.46
CA ILE A 28 -3.51 -2.71 0.54
C ILE A 28 -3.57 -4.22 0.73
N VAL A 29 -3.29 -4.68 1.95
CA VAL A 29 -3.29 -6.10 2.30
C VAL A 29 -4.58 -6.48 3.03
N HIS A 30 -5.27 -7.50 2.53
CA HIS A 30 -6.45 -8.08 3.17
C HIS A 30 -6.33 -9.61 3.23
N VAL A 31 -6.36 -10.18 4.44
CA VAL A 31 -6.36 -11.64 4.69
C VAL A 31 -5.22 -12.40 3.96
N GLY A 32 -4.06 -11.75 3.78
CA GLY A 32 -2.89 -12.37 3.13
C GLY A 32 -2.82 -12.20 1.61
N TYR A 33 -3.70 -11.38 1.04
CA TYR A 33 -3.67 -10.96 -0.37
C TYR A 33 -3.45 -9.46 -0.47
N ALA A 34 -2.66 -9.03 -1.46
CA ALA A 34 -2.73 -7.66 -1.93
C ALA A 34 -4.02 -7.52 -2.76
N ILE A 35 -4.89 -6.59 -2.37
CA ILE A 35 -6.20 -6.36 -3.02
C ILE A 35 -6.21 -5.09 -3.88
N GLY A 36 -5.13 -4.30 -3.83
CA GLY A 36 -4.99 -3.07 -4.59
C GLY A 36 -3.63 -2.43 -4.31
N MET A 37 -3.16 -1.64 -5.27
CA MET A 37 -1.99 -0.78 -5.10
C MET A 37 -2.40 0.53 -4.45
N LEU A 38 -1.50 1.12 -3.66
CA LEU A 38 -1.64 2.44 -3.11
C LEU A 38 -0.78 3.39 -3.95
N ASP A 39 -1.41 4.34 -4.62
CA ASP A 39 -0.70 5.44 -5.27
C ASP A 39 -0.19 6.40 -4.18
N ILE A 40 1.13 6.47 -4.04
CA ILE A 40 1.78 7.32 -3.04
C ILE A 40 1.53 8.81 -3.33
N GLU A 41 1.43 9.20 -4.60
CA GLU A 41 1.16 10.61 -4.96
C GLU A 41 -0.27 11.00 -4.56
N GLU A 42 -1.24 10.13 -4.85
CA GLU A 42 -2.64 10.34 -4.46
C GLU A 42 -2.81 10.30 -2.93
N ALA A 43 -2.15 9.36 -2.25
CA ALA A 43 -2.17 9.26 -0.80
C ALA A 43 -1.58 10.53 -0.15
N GLN A 44 -0.46 11.05 -0.67
CA GLN A 44 0.14 12.29 -0.19
C GLN A 44 -0.74 13.51 -0.47
N ALA A 45 -1.35 13.59 -1.66
CA ALA A 45 -2.28 14.66 -1.99
C ALA A 45 -3.49 14.67 -1.04
N THR A 46 -4.03 13.50 -0.73
CA THR A 46 -5.12 13.31 0.22
C THR A 46 -4.70 13.74 1.63
N LEU A 47 -3.55 13.28 2.12
CA LEU A 47 -3.01 13.68 3.42
C LEU A 47 -2.77 15.19 3.52
N LYS A 48 -2.27 15.80 2.44
CA LYS A 48 -2.05 17.24 2.37
C LYS A 48 -3.38 18.00 2.47
N LEU A 49 -4.41 17.56 1.73
CA LEU A 49 -5.75 18.13 1.81
C LEU A 49 -6.32 18.05 3.23
N PHE A 50 -6.15 16.90 3.91
CA PHE A 50 -6.57 16.74 5.31
C PHE A 50 -5.82 17.67 6.27
N ALA A 51 -4.53 17.93 6.04
CA ALA A 51 -3.75 18.87 6.83
C ALA A 51 -4.15 20.34 6.61
N GLU A 52 -4.61 20.69 5.41
CA GLU A 52 -5.14 22.03 5.11
C GLU A 52 -6.50 22.28 5.78
N LEU A 53 -7.30 21.23 6.03
CA LEU A 53 -8.60 21.33 6.72
C LEU A 53 -8.51 21.51 8.24
N THR A 54 -7.35 21.25 8.85
CA THR A 54 -7.11 21.39 10.30
C THR A 54 -6.44 22.72 10.69
N THR A 55 -6.33 23.67 9.74
CA THR A 55 -5.88 25.06 10.00
C THR A 55 -7.08 26.00 10.02
#